data_AF-A0AA43QLR1-F1
#
_entry.id   AF-A0AA43QLR1-F1
#
_cell.length_a   1.000
_cell.length_b   1.000
_cell.length_c   1.000
_cell.angle_alpha   90.00
_cell.angle_beta   90.00
_cell.angle_gamma   90.00
#
_symmetry.space_group_name_H-M   'P 1'
#
loop_
_entity.id
_entity.type
_entity.pdbx_description
1 polymer ?
#
loop_
_entity_poly.entity_id
_entity_poly.type
_entity_poly.pdbx_seq_one_letter_code
_entity_poly.pdbx_strand_id
1 'polypeptide(L)'
;MPFDARFQLQRLAQNGHLPPDKVIELLPCVAKCLTKSDTTTVIPALRYLSSQLPFAGPDTDASEIELQALESTLQQSIETVSASDPYASVLANQHEHIMLIHKALVTPAGIYLEGPEPEVGNRVLRKYSTFRNYFLSVTFADEDGEKLRFDRQTSSEKIYSRYRKVLEQVINIAGRGYEVIKFLGFSHSSLRANSTWFMAPFVLDGNLLHARAVIKDLGDFTIFRSPAKCAARIGQAFSQTLSSTPIPESAIYRIPDVERNGYTFSDGVGTCSRDIMKKIWERYSRRRAHKPTIFQIRFQGAKGVISLDTRLPDNRLCLRDSMVKFEVSPSSSAEIEICGAANKPLPMFLNRPLIKILEDLGVPKQSFMDLQAEVVENLRMTTLSPINASTFFARSHIGTPNRLPWLIRKLDYCGFHFNEDDFLRNTLEMAVLVELREIKYRSRIRVEQGITVYGG
;
A
#
# COMPACT_ATOMS: atom_id res chain seq x y z
N MET A 1 -5.09 -8.35 28.91
CA MET A 1 -5.52 -7.40 27.87
C MET A 1 -4.86 -7.78 26.53
N PRO A 2 -5.62 -7.87 25.42
CA PRO A 2 -5.08 -8.23 24.10
C PRO A 2 -4.08 -7.18 23.59
N PHE A 3 -3.24 -7.57 22.63
CA PHE A 3 -2.25 -6.66 22.03
C PHE A 3 -2.89 -5.42 21.42
N ASP A 4 -3.97 -5.58 20.66
CA ASP A 4 -4.60 -4.47 19.92
C ASP A 4 -5.12 -3.38 20.87
N ALA A 5 -5.72 -3.76 22.01
CA ALA A 5 -6.15 -2.79 23.02
C ALA A 5 -4.96 -2.08 23.68
N ARG A 6 -3.91 -2.83 24.04
CA ARG A 6 -2.67 -2.25 24.59
C ARG A 6 -1.98 -1.31 23.60
N PHE A 7 -2.04 -1.63 22.30
CA PHE A 7 -1.51 -0.77 21.23
C PHE A 7 -2.27 0.56 21.19
N GLN A 8 -3.61 0.54 21.20
CA GLN A 8 -4.41 1.77 21.19
C GLN A 8 -4.18 2.61 22.47
N LEU A 9 -4.04 1.97 23.63
CA LEU A 9 -3.74 2.68 24.87
C LEU A 9 -2.36 3.32 24.86
N GLN A 10 -1.32 2.59 24.42
CA GLN A 10 0.01 3.18 24.26
C GLN A 10 -0.02 4.32 23.23
N ARG A 11 -0.78 4.18 22.14
CA ARG A 11 -0.96 5.22 21.13
C ARG A 11 -1.55 6.50 21.72
N LEU A 12 -2.54 6.42 22.63
CA LEU A 12 -3.12 7.59 23.29
C LEU A 12 -2.05 8.39 24.06
N ALA A 13 -1.19 7.71 24.82
CA ALA A 13 -0.12 8.36 25.57
C ALA A 13 1.02 8.84 24.65
N GLN A 14 1.52 7.94 23.79
CA GLN A 14 2.73 8.16 22.99
C GLN A 14 2.55 9.21 21.90
N ASN A 15 1.34 9.30 21.33
CA ASN A 15 1.03 10.34 20.35
C ASN A 15 0.55 11.66 21.00
N GLY A 16 0.51 11.73 22.34
CA GLY A 16 0.13 12.94 23.06
C GLY A 16 -1.37 13.26 23.06
N HIS A 17 -2.24 12.27 22.82
CA HIS A 17 -3.69 12.47 22.95
C HIS A 17 -4.13 12.56 24.42
N LEU A 18 -3.46 11.84 25.32
CA LEU A 18 -3.69 11.89 26.75
C LEU A 18 -2.36 11.84 27.52
N PRO A 19 -2.26 12.49 28.69
CA PRO A 19 -1.16 12.28 29.61
C PRO A 19 -1.00 10.80 30.03
N PRO A 20 0.23 10.29 30.24
CA PRO A 20 0.45 8.88 30.60
C PRO A 20 -0.26 8.42 31.87
N ASP A 21 -0.36 9.28 32.88
CA ASP A 21 -1.10 9.04 34.13
C ASP A 21 -2.59 8.84 33.87
N LYS A 22 -3.20 9.64 33.00
CA LYS A 22 -4.61 9.46 32.59
C LYS A 22 -4.84 8.17 31.82
N VAL A 23 -3.91 7.78 30.96
CA VAL A 23 -4.00 6.48 30.28
C VAL A 23 -3.91 5.33 31.29
N ILE A 24 -3.07 5.44 32.33
CA ILE A 24 -2.97 4.45 33.42
C ILE A 24 -4.30 4.37 34.20
N GLU A 25 -4.88 5.52 34.56
CA GLU A 25 -6.18 5.59 35.24
C GLU A 25 -7.32 4.96 34.41
N LEU A 26 -7.25 5.03 33.08
CA LEU A 26 -8.24 4.45 32.17
C LEU A 26 -8.14 2.91 32.03
N LEU A 27 -6.99 2.31 32.38
CA LEU A 27 -6.75 0.86 32.21
C LEU A 27 -7.81 -0.04 32.86
N PRO A 28 -8.26 0.19 34.11
CA PRO A 28 -9.27 -0.64 34.76
C PRO A 28 -10.61 -0.59 34.04
N CYS A 29 -11.04 0.59 33.56
CA CYS A 29 -12.26 0.74 32.78
C CYS A 29 -12.18 -0.05 31.47
N VAL A 30 -11.08 0.09 30.72
CA VAL A 30 -10.89 -0.66 29.48
C VAL A 30 -10.85 -2.16 29.72
N ALA A 31 -10.18 -2.62 30.79
CA ALA A 31 -10.18 -4.02 31.17
C ALA A 31 -11.61 -4.52 31.47
N LYS A 32 -12.42 -3.74 32.19
CA LYS A 32 -13.82 -4.06 32.47
C LYS A 32 -14.66 -4.11 31.19
N CYS A 33 -14.50 -3.15 30.27
CA CYS A 33 -15.18 -3.17 28.96
C CYS A 33 -14.81 -4.41 28.16
N LEU A 34 -13.53 -4.80 28.12
CA LEU A 34 -13.07 -6.01 27.43
C LEU A 34 -13.59 -7.32 28.02
N THR A 35 -13.98 -7.32 29.31
CA THR A 35 -14.63 -8.49 29.93
C THR A 35 -16.14 -8.54 29.68
N LYS A 36 -16.78 -7.40 29.43
CA LYS A 36 -18.24 -7.28 29.30
C LYS A 36 -18.73 -7.25 27.85
N SER A 37 -17.92 -6.74 26.95
CA SER A 37 -18.25 -6.49 25.55
C SER A 37 -17.26 -7.20 24.63
N ASP A 38 -17.64 -7.42 23.37
CA ASP A 38 -16.75 -8.06 22.41
C ASP A 38 -15.56 -7.14 22.04
N THR A 39 -14.39 -7.75 21.90
CA THR A 39 -13.16 -7.11 21.42
C THR A 39 -13.34 -6.42 20.07
N THR A 40 -14.21 -6.94 19.21
CA THR A 40 -14.53 -6.35 17.90
C THR A 40 -15.22 -4.99 17.99
N THR A 41 -15.81 -4.65 19.15
CA THR A 41 -16.42 -3.35 19.42
C THR A 41 -15.48 -2.44 20.21
N VAL A 42 -14.85 -2.98 21.26
CA VAL A 42 -14.02 -2.20 22.18
C VAL A 42 -12.75 -1.68 21.50
N ILE A 43 -12.09 -2.48 20.65
CA ILE A 43 -10.86 -2.06 19.98
C ILE A 43 -11.10 -0.91 18.98
N PRO A 44 -12.12 -0.96 18.09
CA PRO A 44 -12.44 0.20 17.26
C PRO A 44 -12.86 1.42 18.09
N ALA A 45 -13.63 1.24 19.16
CA ALA A 45 -14.00 2.34 20.05
C ALA A 45 -12.76 3.04 20.65
N LEU A 46 -11.78 2.28 21.16
CA LEU A 46 -10.50 2.81 21.63
C LEU A 46 -9.72 3.52 20.51
N ARG A 47 -9.79 3.01 19.29
CA ARG A 47 -9.14 3.64 18.13
C ARG A 47 -9.76 5.01 17.82
N TYR A 48 -11.08 5.12 17.86
CA TYR A 48 -11.82 6.37 17.59
C TYR A 48 -11.77 7.35 18.75
N LEU A 49 -11.50 6.88 19.97
CA LEU A 49 -11.37 7.73 21.15
C LEU A 49 -10.39 8.88 20.91
N SER A 50 -9.24 8.61 20.27
CA SER A 50 -8.25 9.66 19.96
C SER A 50 -8.78 10.83 19.11
N SER A 51 -9.83 10.61 18.30
CA SER A 51 -10.47 11.65 17.48
C SER A 51 -11.67 12.32 18.15
N GLN A 52 -12.17 11.75 19.25
CA GLN A 52 -13.31 12.27 20.00
C GLN A 52 -12.91 13.04 21.24
N LEU A 53 -11.68 12.81 21.73
CA LEU A 53 -11.13 13.52 22.86
C LEU A 53 -10.77 14.97 22.49
N PRO A 54 -11.10 15.95 23.35
CA PRO A 54 -10.59 17.30 23.18
C PRO A 54 -9.08 17.33 23.41
N PHE A 55 -8.40 18.28 22.79
CA PHE A 55 -6.96 18.45 22.98
C PHE A 55 -6.71 19.11 24.35
N ALA A 56 -5.83 18.53 25.16
CA ALA A 56 -5.46 19.12 26.45
C ALA A 56 -4.73 20.45 26.25
N GLY A 57 -5.49 21.55 26.28
CA GLY A 57 -5.01 22.91 26.02
C GLY A 57 -5.74 23.95 26.88
N PRO A 58 -5.35 25.23 26.78
CA PRO A 58 -5.94 26.30 27.58
C PRO A 58 -7.45 26.51 27.35
N ASP A 59 -7.96 26.04 26.21
CA ASP A 59 -9.35 26.22 25.79
C ASP A 59 -10.24 25.01 26.12
N THR A 60 -9.72 23.99 26.83
CA THR A 60 -10.47 22.80 27.22
C THR A 60 -10.67 22.76 28.72
N ASP A 61 -11.93 22.60 29.16
CA ASP A 61 -12.24 22.53 30.58
C ASP A 61 -11.62 21.25 31.19
N ALA A 62 -11.06 21.36 32.38
CA ALA A 62 -10.43 20.22 33.06
C ALA A 62 -11.40 19.05 33.23
N SER A 63 -12.69 19.34 33.44
CA SER A 63 -13.76 18.35 33.58
C SER A 63 -13.96 17.47 32.34
N GLU A 64 -13.59 17.94 31.14
CA GLU A 64 -13.71 17.18 29.89
C GLU A 64 -12.65 16.08 29.75
N ILE A 65 -11.55 16.17 30.50
CA ILE A 65 -10.41 15.23 30.47
C ILE A 65 -10.30 14.47 31.81
N GLU A 66 -11.24 14.68 32.74
CA GLU A 66 -11.35 13.88 33.95
C GLU A 66 -11.72 12.43 33.63
N LEU A 67 -11.32 11.52 34.52
CA LEU A 67 -11.51 10.08 34.33
C LEU A 67 -12.98 9.73 34.02
N GLN A 68 -13.95 10.36 34.70
CA GLN A 68 -15.37 10.10 34.46
C GLN A 68 -15.81 10.50 33.04
N ALA A 69 -15.31 11.63 32.53
CA ALA A 69 -15.60 12.06 31.16
C ALA A 69 -14.96 11.10 30.15
N LEU A 70 -13.70 10.71 30.34
CA LEU A 70 -13.01 9.74 29.49
C LEU A 70 -13.72 8.38 29.45
N GLU A 71 -14.18 7.88 30.61
CA GLU A 71 -14.95 6.65 30.71
C GLU A 71 -16.30 6.75 30.00
N SER A 72 -16.99 7.89 30.14
CA SER A 72 -18.27 8.17 29.48
C SER A 72 -18.11 8.22 27.95
N THR A 73 -17.11 8.96 27.46
CA THR A 73 -16.81 9.02 26.03
C THR A 73 -16.51 7.63 25.47
N LEU A 74 -15.67 6.84 26.14
CA LEU A 74 -15.37 5.47 25.71
C LEU A 74 -16.63 4.60 25.63
N GLN A 75 -17.52 4.67 26.63
CA GLN A 75 -18.78 3.93 26.62
C GLN A 75 -19.66 4.34 25.44
N GLN A 76 -19.80 5.64 25.20
CA GLN A 76 -20.53 6.18 24.05
C GLN A 76 -19.91 5.74 22.71
N SER A 77 -18.58 5.70 22.59
CA SER A 77 -17.89 5.19 21.41
C SER A 77 -18.22 3.70 21.18
N ILE A 78 -18.26 2.88 22.24
CA ILE A 78 -18.59 1.45 22.16
C ILE A 78 -20.02 1.25 21.66
N GLU A 79 -20.98 2.03 22.16
CA GLU A 79 -22.38 1.98 21.70
C GLU A 79 -22.52 2.40 20.24
N THR A 80 -21.82 3.46 19.82
CA THR A 80 -21.87 3.99 18.45
C THR A 80 -21.25 3.03 17.42
N VAL A 81 -20.11 2.40 17.77
CA VAL A 81 -19.46 1.38 16.94
C VAL A 81 -20.33 0.12 16.84
N SER A 82 -21.03 -0.26 17.90
CA SER A 82 -21.96 -1.39 17.84
C SER A 82 -23.08 -1.18 16.82
N ALA A 83 -23.49 0.07 16.60
CA ALA A 83 -24.48 0.45 15.60
C ALA A 83 -23.90 0.66 14.19
N SER A 84 -22.58 0.79 14.03
CA SER A 84 -21.91 1.07 12.76
C SER A 84 -20.64 0.22 12.59
N ASP A 85 -20.66 -0.74 11.66
CA ASP A 85 -19.47 -1.55 11.35
C ASP A 85 -18.33 -0.64 10.86
N PRO A 86 -17.16 -0.59 11.54
CA PRO A 86 -16.07 0.28 11.13
C PRO A 86 -15.70 0.06 9.65
N TYR A 87 -15.61 1.14 8.89
CA TYR A 87 -15.31 1.06 7.44
C TYR A 87 -14.07 0.19 7.12
N ALA A 88 -13.08 0.17 8.02
CA ALA A 88 -11.89 -0.65 7.91
C ALA A 88 -12.16 -2.17 8.07
N SER A 89 -13.04 -2.59 8.98
CA SER A 89 -13.45 -4.00 9.11
C SER A 89 -14.30 -4.43 7.93
N VAL A 90 -15.20 -3.57 7.45
CA VAL A 90 -15.99 -3.81 6.23
C VAL A 90 -15.06 -4.06 5.03
N LEU A 91 -14.06 -3.19 4.80
CA LEU A 91 -13.12 -3.34 3.69
C LEU A 91 -12.29 -4.63 3.79
N ALA A 92 -11.78 -4.96 4.97
CA ALA A 92 -11.01 -6.18 5.20
C ALA A 92 -11.87 -7.44 5.01
N ASN A 93 -13.14 -7.41 5.42
CA ASN A 93 -14.08 -8.52 5.27
C ASN A 93 -14.55 -8.70 3.82
N GLN A 94 -14.58 -7.63 3.01
CA GLN A 94 -15.02 -7.67 1.61
C GLN A 94 -13.94 -8.16 0.63
N HIS A 95 -12.67 -8.08 1.01
CA HIS A 95 -11.53 -8.32 0.14
C HIS A 95 -10.46 -9.18 0.81
N GLU A 96 -10.34 -10.44 0.39
CA GLU A 96 -9.37 -11.44 0.91
C GLU A 96 -7.90 -10.95 0.89
N HIS A 97 -7.55 -10.00 0.02
CA HIS A 97 -6.21 -9.45 -0.12
C HIS A 97 -5.94 -8.23 0.77
N ILE A 98 -6.93 -7.71 1.50
CA ILE A 98 -6.78 -6.56 2.40
C ILE A 98 -6.60 -7.08 3.82
N MET A 99 -5.59 -6.56 4.52
CA MET A 99 -5.26 -6.92 5.89
C MET A 99 -5.16 -5.66 6.74
N LEU A 100 -5.67 -5.73 7.97
CA LEU A 100 -5.52 -4.66 8.95
C LEU A 100 -4.14 -4.77 9.61
N ILE A 101 -3.31 -3.75 9.39
CA ILE A 101 -1.91 -3.73 9.81
C ILE A 101 -1.64 -2.51 10.69
N HIS A 102 -0.99 -2.73 11.82
CA HIS A 102 -0.50 -1.66 12.70
C HIS A 102 0.70 -0.95 12.08
N LYS A 103 0.80 0.35 12.33
CA LYS A 103 1.83 1.21 11.76
C LYS A 103 2.60 1.97 12.83
N ALA A 104 3.84 2.32 12.51
CA ALA A 104 4.61 3.28 13.27
C ALA A 104 5.27 4.30 12.32
N LEU A 105 5.11 5.58 12.64
CA LEU A 105 5.78 6.69 11.97
C LEU A 105 7.01 7.09 12.79
N VAL A 106 8.20 6.99 12.21
CA VAL A 106 9.45 7.36 12.85
C VAL A 106 9.90 8.70 12.28
N THR A 107 9.93 9.72 13.15
CA THR A 107 10.38 11.07 12.82
C THR A 107 11.70 11.39 13.52
N PRO A 108 12.38 12.50 13.17
CA PRO A 108 13.54 12.98 13.92
C PRO A 108 13.33 13.09 15.44
N ALA A 109 12.14 13.48 15.90
CA ALA A 109 11.80 13.70 17.30
C ALA A 109 11.14 12.48 17.96
N GLY A 110 10.30 11.74 17.22
CA GLY A 110 9.36 10.80 17.83
C GLY A 110 9.26 9.45 17.12
N ILE A 111 8.48 8.56 17.74
CA ILE A 111 7.87 7.41 17.08
C ILE A 111 6.37 7.53 17.41
N TYR A 112 5.52 7.53 16.41
CA TYR A 112 4.07 7.67 16.57
C TYR A 112 3.38 6.40 16.10
N LEU A 113 2.36 5.96 16.83
CA LEU A 113 1.64 4.73 16.55
C LEU A 113 0.37 5.01 15.75
N GLU A 114 0.10 4.19 14.75
CA GLU A 114 -1.01 4.36 13.84
C GLU A 114 -1.72 3.05 13.51
N GLY A 115 -2.97 3.16 13.08
CA GLY A 115 -3.77 2.03 12.64
C GLY A 115 -4.46 1.24 13.76
N PRO A 116 -4.87 -0.02 13.49
CA PRO A 116 -4.55 -0.76 12.28
C PRO A 116 -5.29 -0.25 11.04
N GLU A 117 -4.60 -0.16 9.92
CA GLU A 117 -5.13 0.34 8.64
C GLU A 117 -5.22 -0.75 7.59
N PRO A 118 -6.18 -0.68 6.65
CA PRO A 118 -6.27 -1.62 5.55
C PRO A 118 -5.07 -1.45 4.61
N GLU A 119 -4.25 -2.49 4.50
CA GLU A 119 -3.18 -2.60 3.51
C GLU A 119 -3.38 -3.82 2.62
N VAL A 120 -2.92 -3.72 1.37
CA VAL A 120 -2.84 -4.89 0.49
C VAL A 120 -1.78 -5.84 1.03
N GLY A 121 -2.16 -7.08 1.29
CA GLY A 121 -1.29 -8.12 1.81
C GLY A 121 -0.15 -8.47 0.84
N ASN A 122 0.94 -8.97 1.43
CA ASN A 122 2.08 -9.54 0.72
C ASN A 122 2.21 -11.04 1.06
N ARG A 123 3.18 -11.72 0.45
CA ARG A 123 3.36 -13.17 0.63
C ARG A 123 3.52 -13.57 2.09
N VAL A 124 4.35 -12.83 2.82
CA VAL A 124 4.68 -13.10 4.22
C VAL A 124 3.44 -12.91 5.09
N LEU A 125 2.74 -11.79 4.91
CA LEU A 125 1.51 -11.52 5.68
C LEU A 125 0.39 -12.52 5.38
N ARG A 126 0.28 -13.03 4.15
CA ARG A 126 -0.66 -14.10 3.79
C ARG A 126 -0.30 -15.42 4.45
N LYS A 127 0.97 -15.83 4.39
CA LYS A 127 1.44 -17.07 5.01
C LYS A 127 1.23 -17.06 6.53
N TYR A 128 1.44 -15.91 7.18
CA TYR A 128 1.32 -15.76 8.62
C TYR A 128 0.10 -14.91 9.04
N SER A 129 -1.03 -15.06 8.35
CA SER A 129 -2.22 -14.22 8.51
C SER A 129 -2.82 -14.26 9.93
N THR A 130 -2.81 -15.43 10.58
CA THR A 130 -3.21 -15.59 12.00
C THR A 130 -2.33 -14.78 12.97
N PHE A 131 -1.07 -14.51 12.56
CA PHE A 131 -0.10 -13.75 13.34
C PHE A 131 0.05 -12.31 12.84
N ARG A 132 -0.94 -11.76 12.12
CA ARG A 132 -0.88 -10.37 11.58
C ARG A 132 -0.49 -9.31 12.61
N ASN A 133 -0.94 -9.47 13.86
CA ASN A 133 -0.66 -8.55 14.96
C ASN A 133 0.81 -8.59 15.41
N TYR A 134 1.62 -9.51 14.90
CA TYR A 134 3.06 -9.58 15.12
C TYR A 134 3.86 -8.80 14.08
N PHE A 135 3.21 -8.30 13.02
CA PHE A 135 3.85 -7.49 11.98
C PHE A 135 3.52 -6.01 12.17
N LEU A 136 4.49 -5.17 11.83
CA LEU A 136 4.38 -3.71 11.94
C LEU A 136 4.94 -3.08 10.66
N SER A 137 4.18 -2.16 10.06
CA SER A 137 4.66 -1.33 8.96
C SER A 137 5.28 -0.05 9.55
N VAL A 138 6.56 0.19 9.28
CA VAL A 138 7.31 1.32 9.84
C VAL A 138 7.72 2.27 8.73
N THR A 139 7.28 3.51 8.83
CA THR A 139 7.56 4.58 7.87
C THR A 139 8.52 5.59 8.47
N PHE A 140 9.54 5.99 7.72
CA PHE A 140 10.51 7.02 8.11
C PHE A 140 10.20 8.33 7.37
N ALA A 141 9.87 9.37 8.14
CA ALA A 141 9.36 10.64 7.64
C ALA A 141 9.92 11.82 8.46
N ASP A 142 9.73 13.03 7.94
CA ASP A 142 9.94 14.26 8.69
C ASP A 142 8.77 14.51 9.66
N GLU A 143 8.83 15.57 10.48
CA GLU A 143 7.81 15.86 11.50
C GLU A 143 6.42 16.18 10.93
N ASP A 144 6.36 16.67 9.69
CA ASP A 144 5.11 16.92 8.97
C ASP A 144 4.52 15.64 8.33
N GLY A 145 5.18 14.48 8.50
CA GLY A 145 4.80 13.21 7.91
C GLY A 145 5.25 13.05 6.45
N GLU A 146 5.86 14.07 5.84
CA GLU A 146 6.40 13.99 4.49
C GLU A 146 7.76 13.27 4.47
N LYS A 147 8.25 12.97 3.27
CA LYS A 147 9.58 12.37 3.14
C LYS A 147 10.65 13.39 3.53
N LEU A 148 11.61 12.93 4.34
CA LEU A 148 12.82 13.69 4.62
C LEU A 148 13.46 14.15 3.30
N ARG A 149 13.52 15.47 3.10
CA ARG A 149 14.08 16.07 1.89
C ARG A 149 15.58 16.20 2.04
N PHE A 150 16.30 15.86 0.98
CA PHE A 150 17.72 16.18 0.91
C PHE A 150 17.89 17.69 0.73
N ASP A 151 18.60 18.32 1.66
CA ASP A 151 19.04 19.69 1.54
C ASP A 151 20.57 19.72 1.53
N ARG A 152 21.16 20.38 0.53
CA ARG A 152 22.62 20.48 0.38
C ARG A 152 23.24 21.38 1.45
N GLN A 153 22.47 22.31 2.02
CA GLN A 153 22.94 23.28 3.00
C GLN A 153 22.88 22.77 4.45
N THR A 154 22.17 21.66 4.67
CA THR A 154 21.89 21.14 6.02
C THR A 154 22.40 19.70 6.15
N SER A 155 23.07 19.37 7.26
CA SER A 155 23.46 17.98 7.53
C SER A 155 22.31 17.19 8.15
N SER A 156 21.88 16.14 7.45
CA SER A 156 20.89 15.17 7.97
C SER A 156 21.52 14.00 8.74
N GLU A 157 22.82 14.06 9.07
CA GLU A 157 23.57 12.95 9.66
C GLU A 157 22.99 12.47 11.01
N LYS A 158 22.55 13.41 11.86
CA LYS A 158 21.91 13.06 13.15
C LYS A 158 20.59 12.33 12.94
N ILE A 159 19.81 12.74 11.93
CA ILE A 159 18.53 12.13 11.58
C ILE A 159 18.77 10.72 11.05
N TYR A 160 19.69 10.56 10.09
CA TYR A 160 20.05 9.23 9.57
C TYR A 160 20.62 8.31 10.65
N SER A 161 21.42 8.85 11.58
CA SER A 161 21.93 8.09 12.72
C SER A 161 20.79 7.59 13.62
N ARG A 162 19.76 8.42 13.86
CA ARG A 162 18.56 7.99 14.58
C ARG A 162 17.80 6.90 13.83
N TYR A 163 17.51 7.10 12.54
CA TYR A 163 16.78 6.10 11.74
C TYR A 163 17.53 4.78 11.67
N ARG A 164 18.86 4.83 11.50
CA ARG A 164 19.74 3.66 11.56
C ARG A 164 19.63 2.95 12.90
N LYS A 165 19.66 3.69 14.02
CA LYS A 165 19.44 3.11 15.36
C LYS A 165 18.09 2.44 15.48
N VAL A 166 17.02 2.96 14.87
CA VAL A 166 15.71 2.29 14.90
C VAL A 166 15.70 1.01 14.05
N LEU A 167 16.37 1.00 12.90
CA LEU A 167 16.49 -0.16 12.01
C LEU A 167 17.33 -1.30 12.59
N GLU A 168 18.43 -0.97 13.27
CA GLU A 168 19.29 -1.94 13.99
C GLU A 168 18.70 -2.31 15.36
N GLN A 169 17.99 -1.33 15.92
CA GLN A 169 17.21 -1.26 17.15
C GLN A 169 16.02 -2.20 17.17
N VAL A 170 15.28 -2.04 18.25
CA VAL A 170 14.30 -2.98 18.71
C VAL A 170 13.19 -2.08 19.25
N ILE A 171 12.02 -2.08 18.60
CA ILE A 171 10.91 -1.16 18.94
C ILE A 171 10.00 -1.84 19.96
N ASN A 172 9.89 -1.26 21.15
CA ASN A 172 8.99 -1.74 22.20
C ASN A 172 7.59 -1.15 22.02
N ILE A 173 6.62 -2.03 21.72
CA ILE A 173 5.22 -1.65 21.54
C ILE A 173 4.33 -2.60 22.36
N ALA A 174 3.35 -1.99 23.03
CA ALA A 174 2.27 -2.56 23.81
C ALA A 174 2.74 -3.52 24.92
N GLY A 175 3.93 -3.30 25.49
CA GLY A 175 4.47 -4.12 26.56
C GLY A 175 4.56 -5.60 26.20
N ARG A 176 4.86 -5.92 24.92
CA ARG A 176 5.32 -7.25 24.54
C ARG A 176 6.70 -7.47 25.17
N GLY A 177 6.74 -7.92 26.42
CA GLY A 177 7.97 -8.20 27.16
C GLY A 177 8.88 -9.19 26.42
N TYR A 178 10.18 -9.21 26.74
CA TYR A 178 11.30 -10.02 26.19
C TYR A 178 11.47 -10.11 24.66
N GLU A 179 10.47 -9.71 23.86
CA GLU A 179 10.40 -9.94 22.43
C GLU A 179 10.14 -8.61 21.72
N VAL A 180 11.22 -8.04 21.24
CA VAL A 180 11.19 -6.70 20.68
C VAL A 180 11.06 -6.78 19.16
N ILE A 181 10.17 -5.94 18.59
CA ILE A 181 9.87 -5.92 17.16
C ILE A 181 11.13 -5.51 16.39
N LYS A 182 11.57 -6.35 15.45
CA LYS A 182 12.82 -6.18 14.68
C LYS A 182 12.54 -6.03 13.19
N PHE A 183 13.48 -5.40 12.48
CA PHE A 183 13.46 -5.29 11.04
C PHE A 183 13.31 -6.67 10.37
N LEU A 184 12.42 -6.75 9.39
CA LEU A 184 12.12 -7.96 8.63
C LEU A 184 12.47 -7.80 7.14
N GLY A 185 12.08 -6.68 6.52
CA GLY A 185 12.35 -6.49 5.09
C GLY A 185 11.58 -5.33 4.48
N PHE A 186 11.77 -5.10 3.18
CA PHE A 186 11.03 -4.09 2.43
C PHE A 186 10.85 -4.52 0.99
N SER A 187 9.78 -4.07 0.34
CA SER A 187 9.66 -4.14 -1.11
C SER A 187 10.27 -2.90 -1.78
N HIS A 188 10.51 -2.94 -3.10
CA HIS A 188 10.93 -1.74 -3.83
C HIS A 188 9.93 -0.59 -3.74
N SER A 189 8.62 -0.89 -3.71
CA SER A 189 7.59 0.13 -3.52
C SER A 189 7.61 0.71 -2.11
N SER A 190 7.79 -0.14 -1.09
CA SER A 190 7.93 0.30 0.31
C SER A 190 9.15 1.19 0.48
N LEU A 191 10.30 0.81 -0.09
CA LEU A 191 11.52 1.61 -0.01
C LEU A 191 11.34 3.00 -0.65
N ARG A 192 10.65 3.11 -1.80
CA ARG A 192 10.31 4.41 -2.41
C ARG A 192 9.37 5.24 -1.56
N ALA A 193 8.58 4.61 -0.70
CA ALA A 193 7.69 5.26 0.26
C ALA A 193 8.35 5.46 1.64
N ASN A 194 9.66 5.20 1.78
CA ASN A 194 10.39 5.18 3.05
C ASN A 194 9.76 4.26 4.11
N SER A 195 9.12 3.17 3.68
CA SER A 195 8.49 2.20 4.58
C SER A 195 9.17 0.84 4.55
N THR A 196 9.10 0.15 5.68
CA THR A 196 9.74 -1.15 5.93
C THR A 196 8.85 -2.01 6.82
N TRP A 197 9.02 -3.32 6.75
CA TRP A 197 8.33 -4.28 7.60
C TRP A 197 9.20 -4.66 8.78
N PHE A 198 8.57 -4.70 9.95
CA PHE A 198 9.12 -5.20 11.20
C PHE A 198 8.24 -6.35 11.71
N MET A 199 8.82 -7.24 12.51
CA MET A 199 8.06 -8.30 13.19
C MET A 199 8.54 -8.57 14.62
N ALA A 200 7.58 -8.87 15.50
CA ALA A 200 7.83 -9.60 16.74
C ALA A 200 7.92 -11.10 16.43
N PRO A 201 8.76 -11.86 17.15
CA PRO A 201 8.74 -13.31 17.05
C PRO A 201 7.42 -13.90 17.57
N PHE A 202 7.09 -15.10 17.09
CA PHE A 202 5.92 -15.85 17.52
C PHE A 202 6.18 -17.35 17.43
N VAL A 203 5.44 -18.14 18.21
CA VAL A 203 5.52 -19.60 18.16
C VAL A 203 4.55 -20.12 17.11
N LEU A 204 5.07 -20.90 16.16
CA LEU A 204 4.31 -21.65 15.17
C LEU A 204 4.76 -23.12 15.23
N ASP A 205 3.81 -24.04 15.40
CA ASP A 205 4.07 -25.48 15.46
C ASP A 205 5.18 -25.85 16.47
N GLY A 206 5.17 -25.20 17.63
CA GLY A 206 6.16 -25.41 18.71
C GLY A 206 7.52 -24.73 18.50
N ASN A 207 7.73 -24.03 17.36
CA ASN A 207 8.99 -23.37 17.04
C ASN A 207 8.88 -21.84 17.12
N LEU A 208 9.85 -21.21 17.78
CA LEU A 208 9.94 -19.74 17.84
C LEU A 208 10.47 -19.17 16.52
N LEU A 209 9.61 -18.48 15.78
CA LEU A 209 9.93 -17.86 14.50
C LEU A 209 10.40 -16.42 14.71
N HIS A 210 11.66 -16.15 14.39
CA HIS A 210 12.22 -14.80 14.30
C HIS A 210 12.33 -14.34 12.83
N ALA A 211 12.56 -13.04 12.61
CA ALA A 211 12.73 -12.46 11.28
C ALA A 211 13.71 -13.22 10.37
N ARG A 212 14.85 -13.68 10.92
CA ARG A 212 15.84 -14.46 10.16
C ARG A 212 15.29 -15.81 9.68
N ALA A 213 14.46 -16.48 10.49
CA ALA A 213 13.83 -17.74 10.12
C ALA A 213 12.79 -17.52 9.01
N VAL A 214 11.99 -16.45 9.12
CA VAL A 214 11.04 -16.05 8.07
C VAL A 214 11.77 -15.76 6.76
N ILE A 215 12.87 -14.99 6.78
CA ILE A 215 13.67 -14.72 5.57
C ILE A 215 14.24 -16.02 4.99
N LYS A 216 14.77 -16.93 5.84
CA LYS A 216 15.32 -18.21 5.38
C LYS A 216 14.27 -19.10 4.70
N ASP A 217 13.04 -19.09 5.21
CA ASP A 217 11.91 -19.84 4.64
C ASP A 217 11.47 -19.29 3.27
N LEU A 218 11.76 -18.02 2.95
CA LEU A 218 11.44 -17.45 1.63
C LEU A 218 12.27 -18.06 0.49
N GLY A 219 13.48 -18.54 0.75
CA GLY A 219 14.37 -19.11 -0.27
C GLY A 219 15.85 -19.03 0.08
N ASP A 220 16.69 -19.51 -0.83
CA ASP A 220 18.14 -19.43 -0.68
C ASP A 220 18.68 -18.10 -1.24
N PHE A 221 19.23 -17.28 -0.34
CA PHE A 221 19.83 -16.00 -0.67
C PHE A 221 21.36 -15.99 -0.48
N THR A 222 21.97 -17.13 -0.11
CA THR A 222 23.42 -17.23 0.16
C THR A 222 24.26 -16.99 -1.09
N ILE A 223 23.69 -17.23 -2.27
CA ILE A 223 24.34 -17.03 -3.58
C ILE A 223 24.61 -15.55 -3.91
N PHE A 224 23.94 -14.61 -3.23
CA PHE A 224 24.05 -13.19 -3.56
C PHE A 224 25.21 -12.52 -2.80
N ARG A 225 26.28 -12.18 -3.52
CA ARG A 225 27.42 -11.42 -2.97
C ARG A 225 27.13 -9.94 -2.74
N SER A 226 26.18 -9.37 -3.49
CA SER A 226 25.79 -7.96 -3.36
C SER A 226 24.63 -7.82 -2.37
N PRO A 227 24.78 -7.07 -1.26
CA PRO A 227 23.70 -6.83 -0.31
C PRO A 227 22.47 -6.20 -0.95
N ALA A 228 22.66 -5.24 -1.87
CA ALA A 228 21.56 -4.59 -2.58
C ALA A 228 20.76 -5.59 -3.44
N LYS A 229 21.45 -6.49 -4.15
CA LYS A 229 20.80 -7.54 -4.93
C LYS A 229 20.07 -8.53 -4.03
N CYS A 230 20.69 -8.95 -2.93
CA CYS A 230 20.08 -9.83 -1.93
C CYS A 230 18.79 -9.22 -1.35
N ALA A 231 18.86 -7.98 -0.86
CA ALA A 231 17.71 -7.26 -0.32
C ALA A 231 16.59 -7.10 -1.36
N ALA A 232 16.94 -6.80 -2.62
CA ALA A 232 15.96 -6.73 -3.70
C ALA A 232 15.25 -8.08 -3.97
N ARG A 233 15.94 -9.22 -3.77
CA ARG A 233 15.34 -10.56 -3.93
C ARG A 233 14.44 -10.95 -2.77
N ILE A 234 14.87 -10.71 -1.53
CA ILE A 234 14.04 -10.87 -0.32
C ILE A 234 12.78 -9.99 -0.45
N GLY A 235 12.96 -8.75 -0.89
CA GLY A 235 11.90 -7.75 -1.06
C GLY A 235 10.79 -8.13 -2.04
N GLN A 236 10.99 -9.15 -2.87
CA GLN A 236 9.94 -9.66 -3.76
C GLN A 236 8.76 -10.24 -2.96
N ALA A 237 9.02 -10.92 -1.85
CA ALA A 237 7.99 -11.49 -0.98
C ALA A 237 7.17 -10.44 -0.22
N PHE A 238 7.73 -9.23 -0.02
CA PHE A 238 7.07 -8.12 0.68
C PHE A 238 6.27 -7.20 -0.23
N SER A 239 6.22 -7.53 -1.52
CA SER A 239 5.48 -6.70 -2.45
C SER A 239 3.98 -6.96 -2.34
N GLN A 240 3.19 -5.89 -2.43
CA GLN A 240 1.74 -5.97 -2.41
C GLN A 240 1.23 -6.72 -3.65
N THR A 241 0.31 -7.66 -3.44
CA THR A 241 -0.28 -8.46 -4.52
C THR A 241 -1.76 -8.67 -4.28
N LEU A 242 -2.55 -8.52 -5.34
CA LEU A 242 -4.01 -8.39 -5.29
C LEU A 242 -4.73 -9.73 -5.13
N SER A 243 -4.07 -10.82 -5.50
CA SER A 243 -4.64 -12.16 -5.46
C SER A 243 -3.50 -13.17 -5.46
N SER A 244 -3.76 -14.34 -4.85
CA SER A 244 -2.90 -15.50 -4.88
C SER A 244 -3.68 -16.67 -5.48
N THR A 245 -3.08 -17.39 -6.44
CA THR A 245 -3.70 -18.55 -7.09
C THR A 245 -2.78 -19.77 -6.95
N PRO A 246 -3.19 -20.81 -6.21
CA PRO A 246 -2.38 -22.01 -6.05
C PRO A 246 -2.28 -22.78 -7.37
N ILE A 247 -1.06 -23.20 -7.70
CA ILE A 247 -0.73 -23.96 -8.90
C ILE A 247 -0.14 -25.31 -8.48
N PRO A 248 -0.65 -26.44 -9.02
CA PRO A 248 -0.04 -27.74 -8.77
C PRO A 248 1.40 -27.78 -9.27
N GLU A 249 2.30 -28.43 -8.54
CA GLU A 249 3.70 -28.55 -8.97
C GLU A 249 3.84 -29.26 -10.33
N SER A 250 2.98 -30.24 -10.61
CA SER A 250 2.92 -30.93 -11.90
C SER A 250 2.57 -30.03 -13.08
N ALA A 251 2.04 -28.83 -12.82
CA ALA A 251 1.71 -27.84 -13.83
C ALA A 251 2.87 -26.87 -14.13
N ILE A 252 3.98 -26.93 -13.39
CA ILE A 252 5.10 -25.99 -13.51
C ILE A 252 6.15 -26.57 -14.46
N TYR A 253 6.48 -25.83 -15.51
CA TYR A 253 7.49 -26.20 -16.49
C TYR A 253 8.52 -25.09 -16.60
N ARG A 254 9.80 -25.45 -16.50
CA ARG A 254 10.91 -24.55 -16.88
C ARG A 254 11.20 -24.74 -18.36
N ILE A 255 11.32 -23.62 -19.09
CA ILE A 255 11.63 -23.61 -20.52
C ILE A 255 12.80 -22.63 -20.77
N PRO A 256 13.71 -22.93 -21.71
CA PRO A 256 14.88 -22.08 -21.98
C PRO A 256 14.44 -20.72 -22.52
N ASP A 257 15.27 -19.69 -22.39
CA ASP A 257 14.98 -18.41 -23.02
C ASP A 257 15.02 -18.46 -24.56
N VAL A 258 14.25 -17.59 -25.20
CA VAL A 258 14.30 -17.37 -26.64
C VAL A 258 15.46 -16.43 -26.94
N GLU A 259 16.56 -16.98 -27.42
CA GLU A 259 17.76 -16.22 -27.75
C GLU A 259 17.97 -16.15 -29.27
N ARG A 260 18.36 -14.96 -29.76
CA ARG A 260 18.76 -14.77 -31.16
C ARG A 260 19.89 -13.75 -31.22
N ASN A 261 20.94 -14.05 -31.98
CA ASN A 261 22.10 -13.17 -32.15
C ASN A 261 22.74 -12.71 -30.81
N GLY A 262 22.73 -13.57 -29.78
CA GLY A 262 23.28 -13.24 -28.46
C GLY A 262 22.38 -12.36 -27.58
N TYR A 263 21.15 -12.07 -27.99
CA TYR A 263 20.17 -11.32 -27.22
C TYR A 263 19.01 -12.20 -26.79
N THR A 264 18.54 -11.99 -25.56
CA THR A 264 17.38 -12.66 -24.96
C THR A 264 16.10 -11.89 -25.31
N PHE A 265 15.19 -12.50 -26.07
CA PHE A 265 13.92 -11.91 -26.52
C PHE A 265 12.72 -12.27 -25.64
N SER A 266 12.91 -13.16 -24.67
CA SER A 266 11.87 -13.59 -23.72
C SER A 266 12.21 -13.27 -22.27
N ASP A 267 13.13 -12.32 -22.02
CA ASP A 267 13.58 -12.04 -20.65
C ASP A 267 12.37 -11.68 -19.77
N GLY A 268 12.09 -12.48 -18.75
CA GLY A 268 10.99 -12.21 -17.83
C GLY A 268 9.61 -12.56 -18.38
N VAL A 269 9.49 -13.26 -19.51
CA VAL A 269 8.20 -13.59 -20.16
C VAL A 269 7.91 -15.09 -20.17
N GLY A 270 6.96 -15.49 -19.32
CA GLY A 270 6.40 -16.83 -19.29
C GLY A 270 5.07 -16.93 -20.04
N THR A 271 4.54 -18.15 -20.13
CA THR A 271 3.22 -18.43 -20.71
C THR A 271 2.43 -19.37 -19.81
N CYS A 272 1.11 -19.35 -19.90
CA CYS A 272 0.27 -20.34 -19.23
C CYS A 272 -0.89 -20.80 -20.11
N SER A 273 -1.36 -22.02 -19.84
CA SER A 273 -2.49 -22.59 -20.55
C SER A 273 -3.81 -21.96 -20.12
N ARG A 274 -4.85 -22.19 -20.93
CA ARG A 274 -6.18 -21.63 -20.71
C ARG A 274 -6.75 -21.99 -19.34
N ASP A 275 -6.50 -23.20 -18.85
CA ASP A 275 -7.01 -23.65 -17.56
C ASP A 275 -6.31 -22.99 -16.36
N ILE A 276 -4.99 -22.77 -16.45
CA ILE A 276 -4.29 -21.95 -15.45
C ILE A 276 -4.83 -20.52 -15.47
N MET A 277 -5.09 -19.98 -16.67
CA MET A 277 -5.67 -18.64 -16.82
C MET A 277 -7.08 -18.52 -16.22
N LYS A 278 -7.93 -19.54 -16.38
CA LYS A 278 -9.26 -19.60 -15.74
C LYS A 278 -9.15 -19.57 -14.22
N LYS A 279 -8.24 -20.35 -13.62
CA LYS A 279 -7.97 -20.34 -12.17
C LYS A 279 -7.58 -18.94 -11.67
N ILE A 280 -6.75 -18.23 -12.44
CA ILE A 280 -6.38 -16.84 -12.12
C ILE A 280 -7.62 -15.93 -12.21
N TRP A 281 -8.44 -16.03 -13.26
CA TRP A 281 -9.66 -15.21 -13.40
C TRP A 281 -10.67 -15.45 -12.27
N GLU A 282 -10.82 -16.68 -11.81
CA GLU A 282 -11.73 -17.06 -10.72
C GLU A 282 -11.35 -16.43 -9.38
N ARG A 283 -10.07 -16.12 -9.15
CA ARG A 283 -9.60 -15.46 -7.94
C ARG A 283 -9.46 -13.95 -8.11
N TYR A 284 -8.93 -13.50 -9.25
CA TYR A 284 -8.62 -12.08 -9.51
C TYR A 284 -9.80 -11.28 -10.06
N SER A 285 -10.63 -11.87 -10.92
CA SER A 285 -11.61 -11.15 -11.74
C SER A 285 -13.08 -11.44 -11.40
N ARG A 286 -13.40 -12.02 -10.21
CA ARG A 286 -14.81 -12.38 -9.85
C ARG A 286 -15.84 -11.26 -10.08
N ARG A 287 -15.42 -9.99 -9.98
CA ARG A 287 -16.28 -8.81 -10.11
C ARG A 287 -15.90 -7.89 -11.28
N ARG A 288 -15.02 -8.32 -12.19
CA ARG A 288 -14.53 -7.48 -13.29
C ARG A 288 -15.15 -7.88 -14.62
N ALA A 289 -15.65 -6.89 -15.37
CA ALA A 289 -16.25 -7.10 -16.69
C ALA A 289 -15.26 -7.64 -17.73
N HIS A 290 -13.97 -7.34 -17.57
CA HIS A 290 -12.90 -7.77 -18.48
C HIS A 290 -12.00 -8.82 -17.83
N LYS A 291 -11.65 -9.85 -18.63
CA LYS A 291 -10.75 -10.95 -18.26
C LYS A 291 -9.39 -10.74 -18.97
N PRO A 292 -8.39 -10.16 -18.30
CA PRO A 292 -7.09 -9.90 -18.93
C PRO A 292 -6.36 -11.20 -19.25
N THR A 293 -5.60 -11.24 -20.34
CA THR A 293 -4.80 -12.40 -20.76
C THR A 293 -3.31 -12.26 -20.44
N ILE A 294 -2.93 -11.14 -19.84
CA ILE A 294 -1.55 -10.81 -19.48
C ILE A 294 -1.52 -10.32 -18.04
N PHE A 295 -0.63 -10.93 -17.24
CA PHE A 295 -0.46 -10.64 -15.83
C PHE A 295 1.01 -10.45 -15.48
N GLN A 296 1.29 -9.40 -14.72
CA GLN A 296 2.56 -9.28 -14.01
C GLN A 296 2.47 -10.09 -12.73
N ILE A 297 3.40 -11.03 -12.56
CA ILE A 297 3.35 -12.02 -11.48
C ILE A 297 4.62 -12.03 -10.63
N ARG A 298 4.43 -12.51 -9.41
CA ARG A 298 5.47 -13.11 -8.58
C ARG A 298 5.04 -14.54 -8.33
N PHE A 299 5.95 -15.48 -8.53
CA PHE A 299 5.68 -16.90 -8.32
C PHE A 299 6.91 -17.53 -7.72
N GLN A 300 6.87 -17.90 -6.44
CA GLN A 300 8.05 -18.42 -5.74
C GLN A 300 9.24 -17.45 -5.89
N GLY A 301 10.38 -17.91 -6.40
CA GLY A 301 11.56 -17.10 -6.71
C GLY A 301 11.54 -16.45 -8.10
N ALA A 302 10.50 -16.71 -8.89
CA ALA A 302 10.31 -16.15 -10.21
C ALA A 302 9.54 -14.81 -10.19
N LYS A 303 9.92 -13.92 -11.09
CA LYS A 303 9.26 -12.63 -11.32
C LYS A 303 9.24 -12.31 -12.80
N GLY A 304 8.10 -11.86 -13.30
CA GLY A 304 7.97 -11.46 -14.69
C GLY A 304 6.52 -11.22 -15.10
N VAL A 305 6.26 -11.42 -16.39
CA VAL A 305 4.95 -11.37 -17.00
C VAL A 305 4.59 -12.77 -17.50
N ILE A 306 3.32 -13.17 -17.37
CA ILE A 306 2.79 -14.35 -18.05
C ILE A 306 1.66 -13.94 -18.99
N SER A 307 1.61 -14.61 -20.14
CA SER A 307 0.54 -14.47 -21.13
C SER A 307 -0.18 -15.80 -21.38
N LEU A 308 -1.45 -15.73 -21.79
CA LEU A 308 -2.20 -16.90 -22.26
C LEU A 308 -1.59 -17.42 -23.57
N ASP A 309 -1.17 -18.69 -23.57
CA ASP A 309 -0.87 -19.42 -24.81
C ASP A 309 -1.93 -20.51 -25.01
N THR A 310 -2.79 -20.31 -26.01
CA THR A 310 -3.90 -21.22 -26.31
C THR A 310 -3.47 -22.54 -26.96
N ARG A 311 -2.18 -22.68 -27.30
CA ARG A 311 -1.61 -23.91 -27.88
C ARG A 311 -1.08 -24.85 -26.80
N LEU A 312 -0.90 -24.36 -25.57
CA LEU A 312 -0.42 -25.18 -24.47
C LEU A 312 -1.51 -26.18 -24.04
N PRO A 313 -1.14 -27.45 -23.76
CA PRO A 313 -1.99 -28.38 -23.06
C PRO A 313 -2.47 -27.83 -21.71
N ASP A 314 -3.57 -28.40 -21.21
CA ASP A 314 -4.14 -28.01 -19.92
C ASP A 314 -3.15 -28.18 -18.77
N ASN A 315 -3.35 -27.37 -17.71
CA ASN A 315 -2.48 -27.32 -16.53
C ASN A 315 -0.99 -27.12 -16.86
N ARG A 316 -0.64 -26.05 -17.59
CA ARG A 316 0.75 -25.66 -17.84
C ARG A 316 1.01 -24.20 -17.50
N LEU A 317 2.01 -23.99 -16.65
CA LEU A 317 2.66 -22.72 -16.37
C LEU A 317 4.12 -22.87 -16.81
N CYS A 318 4.48 -22.23 -17.91
CA CYS A 318 5.81 -22.27 -18.47
C CYS A 318 6.58 -21.03 -18.05
N LEU A 319 7.59 -21.21 -17.19
CA LEU A 319 8.49 -20.17 -16.71
C LEU A 319 9.80 -20.23 -17.50
N ARG A 320 10.34 -19.08 -17.87
CA ARG A 320 11.67 -18.98 -18.49
C ARG A 320 12.76 -18.97 -17.43
N ASP A 321 13.96 -19.41 -17.80
CA ASP A 321 15.12 -19.42 -16.90
C ASP A 321 15.43 -18.01 -16.38
N SER A 322 15.36 -16.98 -17.24
CA SER A 322 15.58 -15.62 -16.80
C SER A 322 14.55 -15.14 -15.77
N MET A 323 13.35 -15.72 -15.70
CA MET A 323 12.34 -15.32 -14.71
C MET A 323 12.75 -15.73 -13.30
N VAL A 324 13.44 -16.87 -13.14
CA VAL A 324 13.80 -17.45 -11.84
C VAL A 324 14.97 -16.67 -11.26
N LYS A 325 14.70 -15.90 -10.20
CA LYS A 325 15.70 -14.99 -9.63
C LYS A 325 16.46 -15.59 -8.45
N PHE A 326 15.89 -16.59 -7.78
CA PHE A 326 16.48 -17.38 -6.70
C PHE A 326 15.69 -18.70 -6.55
N GLU A 327 16.30 -19.71 -5.95
CA GLU A 327 15.61 -20.98 -5.64
C GLU A 327 14.88 -20.88 -4.31
N VAL A 328 13.69 -21.48 -4.25
CA VAL A 328 12.83 -21.45 -3.05
C VAL A 328 13.03 -22.67 -2.17
N SER A 329 12.69 -22.53 -0.88
CA SER A 329 12.65 -23.67 0.04
C SER A 329 11.61 -24.70 -0.44
N PRO A 330 11.84 -26.02 -0.27
CA PRO A 330 10.83 -27.06 -0.57
C PRO A 330 9.49 -26.86 0.15
N SER A 331 9.48 -26.14 1.28
CA SER A 331 8.28 -25.78 2.05
C SER A 331 7.47 -24.61 1.45
N SER A 332 7.91 -24.04 0.31
CA SER A 332 7.30 -22.84 -0.26
C SER A 332 6.03 -23.17 -1.04
N SER A 333 4.93 -22.49 -0.72
CA SER A 333 3.69 -22.65 -1.47
C SER A 333 3.86 -22.21 -2.93
N ALA A 334 3.37 -23.05 -3.85
CA ALA A 334 3.34 -22.77 -5.28
C ALA A 334 2.12 -21.91 -5.61
N GLU A 335 2.19 -20.61 -5.32
CA GLU A 335 1.11 -19.67 -5.62
C GLU A 335 1.54 -18.55 -6.57
N ILE A 336 0.73 -18.30 -7.60
CA ILE A 336 0.88 -17.14 -8.48
C ILE A 336 0.28 -15.93 -7.79
N GLU A 337 1.13 -14.94 -7.53
CA GLU A 337 0.73 -13.68 -6.91
C GLU A 337 0.62 -12.59 -7.98
N ILE A 338 -0.58 -12.03 -8.13
CA ILE A 338 -0.86 -11.03 -9.15
C ILE A 338 -0.45 -9.64 -8.66
N CYS A 339 0.50 -9.05 -9.38
CA CYS A 339 1.08 -7.73 -9.08
C CYS A 339 0.45 -6.63 -9.94
N GLY A 340 0.03 -6.99 -11.15
CA GLY A 340 -0.61 -6.10 -12.11
C GLY A 340 -1.30 -6.92 -13.19
N ALA A 341 -2.31 -6.35 -13.83
CA ALA A 341 -2.95 -6.95 -14.99
C ALA A 341 -3.38 -5.90 -16.00
N ALA A 342 -3.40 -6.29 -17.27
CA ALA A 342 -3.82 -5.44 -18.38
C ALA A 342 -5.36 -5.32 -18.46
N ASN A 343 -5.99 -4.78 -17.41
CA ASN A 343 -7.46 -4.66 -17.36
C ASN A 343 -8.00 -3.50 -18.22
N LYS A 344 -7.20 -2.46 -18.40
CA LYS A 344 -7.51 -1.27 -19.19
C LYS A 344 -6.22 -0.74 -19.80
N PRO A 345 -6.28 -0.08 -20.98
CA PRO A 345 -5.16 0.66 -21.52
C PRO A 345 -4.62 1.65 -20.50
N LEU A 346 -3.31 1.64 -20.26
CA LEU A 346 -2.68 2.62 -19.38
C LEU A 346 -2.36 3.86 -20.22
N PRO A 347 -2.74 5.07 -19.75
CA PRO A 347 -2.41 6.30 -20.47
C PRO A 347 -0.90 6.48 -20.57
N MET A 348 -0.42 6.86 -21.75
CA MET A 348 0.98 7.23 -21.96
C MET A 348 1.20 8.69 -21.59
N PHE A 349 2.32 8.92 -20.92
CA PHE A 349 2.81 10.27 -20.63
C PHE A 349 4.25 10.39 -21.10
N LEU A 350 4.56 11.53 -21.70
CA LEU A 350 5.93 12.00 -21.78
C LEU A 350 6.42 12.33 -20.37
N ASN A 351 7.73 12.22 -20.19
CA ASN A 351 8.44 12.64 -19.01
C ASN A 351 9.80 13.22 -19.46
N ARG A 352 10.49 13.92 -18.57
CA ARG A 352 11.77 14.58 -18.91
C ARG A 352 12.79 13.63 -19.59
N PRO A 353 13.05 12.41 -19.07
CA PRO A 353 13.94 11.46 -19.77
C PRO A 353 13.50 11.11 -21.18
N LEU A 354 12.20 10.80 -21.38
CA LEU A 354 11.69 10.41 -22.68
C LEU A 354 11.70 11.58 -23.67
N ILE A 355 11.34 12.79 -23.22
CA ILE A 355 11.42 14.01 -24.04
C ILE A 355 12.86 14.21 -24.51
N LYS A 356 13.83 14.08 -23.60
CA LYS A 356 15.25 14.22 -23.95
C LYS A 356 15.69 13.22 -25.01
N ILE A 357 15.35 11.93 -24.83
CA ILE A 357 15.68 10.89 -25.82
C ILE A 357 15.06 11.22 -27.19
N LEU A 358 13.80 11.65 -27.22
CA LEU A 358 13.12 11.99 -28.46
C LEU A 358 13.72 13.24 -29.13
N GLU A 359 14.08 14.26 -28.35
CA GLU A 359 14.79 15.45 -28.81
C GLU A 359 16.16 15.08 -29.41
N ASP A 360 16.94 14.23 -28.73
CA ASP A 360 18.23 13.72 -29.21
C ASP A 360 18.08 12.90 -30.52
N LEU A 361 16.92 12.25 -30.72
CA LEU A 361 16.57 11.54 -31.96
C LEU A 361 16.00 12.45 -33.06
N GLY A 362 15.94 13.77 -32.83
CA GLY A 362 15.52 14.76 -33.82
C GLY A 362 14.03 15.09 -33.84
N VAL A 363 13.25 14.69 -32.82
CA VAL A 363 11.85 15.11 -32.70
C VAL A 363 11.81 16.63 -32.45
N PRO A 364 11.07 17.42 -33.26
CA PRO A 364 11.03 18.86 -33.12
C PRO A 364 10.50 19.28 -31.75
N LYS A 365 11.17 20.26 -31.12
CA LYS A 365 10.72 20.87 -29.86
C LYS A 365 9.25 21.29 -29.89
N GLN A 366 8.80 21.83 -31.03
CA GLN A 366 7.43 22.31 -31.20
C GLN A 366 6.39 21.21 -30.93
N SER A 367 6.66 19.95 -31.30
CA SER A 367 5.74 18.84 -31.04
C SER A 367 5.48 18.63 -29.55
N PHE A 368 6.48 18.83 -28.68
CA PHE A 368 6.28 18.76 -27.23
C PHE A 368 5.51 19.97 -26.69
N MET A 369 5.78 21.16 -27.24
CA MET A 369 5.10 22.40 -26.85
C MET A 369 3.61 22.34 -27.23
N ASP A 370 3.28 21.81 -28.40
CA ASP A 370 1.89 21.66 -28.87
C ASP A 370 1.12 20.69 -27.98
N LEU A 371 1.70 19.52 -27.68
CA LEU A 371 1.10 18.56 -26.75
C LEU A 371 0.90 19.14 -25.34
N GLN A 372 1.86 19.92 -24.86
CA GLN A 372 1.73 20.60 -23.57
C GLN A 372 0.63 21.65 -23.60
N ALA A 373 0.57 22.47 -24.65
CA ALA A 373 -0.45 23.51 -24.81
C ALA A 373 -1.86 22.91 -24.87
N GLU A 374 -2.04 21.81 -25.61
CA GLU A 374 -3.30 21.07 -25.68
C GLU A 374 -3.75 20.56 -24.31
N VAL A 375 -2.85 19.94 -23.55
CA VAL A 375 -3.17 19.44 -22.20
C VAL A 375 -3.52 20.60 -21.25
N VAL A 376 -2.80 21.72 -21.32
CA VAL A 376 -3.10 22.91 -20.49
C VAL A 376 -4.46 23.50 -20.85
N GLU A 377 -4.80 23.57 -22.14
CA GLU A 377 -6.08 24.08 -22.59
C GLU A 377 -7.23 23.17 -22.15
N ASN A 378 -7.07 21.85 -22.28
CA ASN A 378 -8.04 20.88 -21.77
C ASN A 378 -8.29 21.01 -20.25
N LEU A 379 -7.24 21.31 -19.48
CA LEU A 379 -7.37 21.58 -18.04
C LEU A 379 -8.14 22.88 -17.77
N ARG A 380 -7.95 23.94 -18.55
CA ARG A 380 -8.73 25.18 -18.43
C ARG A 380 -10.20 24.96 -18.77
N MET A 381 -10.49 24.20 -19.83
CA MET A 381 -11.87 23.88 -20.21
C MET A 381 -12.60 23.03 -19.17
N THR A 382 -11.87 22.38 -18.27
CA THR A 382 -12.44 21.59 -17.18
C THR A 382 -13.14 22.46 -16.14
N THR A 383 -12.64 23.66 -15.85
CA THR A 383 -13.23 24.55 -14.84
C THR A 383 -14.47 25.29 -15.33
N LEU A 384 -14.76 25.24 -16.64
CA LEU A 384 -15.84 25.99 -17.28
C LEU A 384 -17.15 25.21 -17.43
N SER A 385 -17.14 23.88 -17.28
CA SER A 385 -18.32 23.05 -17.53
C SER A 385 -18.43 21.92 -16.51
N PRO A 386 -19.61 21.72 -15.88
CA PRO A 386 -19.87 20.60 -14.98
C PRO A 386 -19.62 19.23 -15.64
N ILE A 387 -19.92 19.10 -16.94
CA ILE A 387 -19.67 17.87 -17.71
C ILE A 387 -18.16 17.63 -17.86
N ASN A 388 -17.39 18.68 -18.16
CA ASN A 388 -15.93 18.56 -18.28
C ASN A 388 -15.30 18.28 -16.92
N ALA A 389 -15.70 18.99 -15.86
CA ALA A 389 -15.26 18.74 -14.48
C ALA A 389 -15.51 17.29 -14.05
N SER A 390 -16.73 16.79 -14.24
CA SER A 390 -17.08 15.40 -13.96
C SER A 390 -16.20 14.41 -14.76
N THR A 391 -16.02 14.67 -16.06
CA THR A 391 -15.21 13.81 -16.93
C THR A 391 -13.75 13.81 -16.52
N PHE A 392 -13.20 14.96 -16.12
CA PHE A 392 -11.85 15.09 -15.58
C PHE A 392 -11.69 14.31 -14.28
N PHE A 393 -12.57 14.50 -13.29
CA PHE A 393 -12.50 13.74 -12.03
C PHE A 393 -12.54 12.22 -12.27
N ALA A 394 -13.39 11.76 -13.19
CA ALA A 394 -13.48 10.34 -13.55
C ALA A 394 -12.21 9.83 -14.26
N ARG A 395 -11.66 10.61 -15.19
CA ARG A 395 -10.45 10.25 -15.95
C ARG A 395 -9.19 10.27 -15.09
N SER A 396 -9.10 11.19 -14.14
CA SER A 396 -7.99 11.35 -13.19
C SER A 396 -8.12 10.47 -11.94
N HIS A 397 -9.22 9.70 -11.83
CA HIS A 397 -9.54 8.84 -10.68
C HIS A 397 -9.63 9.61 -9.34
N ILE A 398 -9.95 10.90 -9.39
CA ILE A 398 -10.08 11.77 -8.21
C ILE A 398 -11.54 11.73 -7.73
N GLY A 399 -11.76 11.45 -6.45
CA GLY A 399 -13.09 11.44 -5.83
C GLY A 399 -14.07 10.37 -6.39
N THR A 400 -13.59 9.46 -7.24
CA THR A 400 -14.44 8.42 -7.87
C THR A 400 -15.09 7.48 -6.86
N PRO A 401 -14.38 6.98 -5.81
CA PRO A 401 -15.01 6.14 -4.78
C PRO A 401 -16.14 6.85 -4.03
N ASN A 402 -16.00 8.16 -3.82
CA ASN A 402 -17.00 9.02 -3.18
C ASN A 402 -18.07 9.53 -4.16
N ARG A 403 -18.10 9.00 -5.39
CA ARG A 403 -19.05 9.38 -6.45
C ARG A 403 -19.04 10.87 -6.81
N LEU A 404 -17.93 11.59 -6.58
CA LEU A 404 -17.81 13.01 -6.89
C LEU A 404 -18.11 13.33 -8.38
N PRO A 405 -17.62 12.57 -9.38
CA PRO A 405 -18.00 12.79 -10.77
C PRO A 405 -19.51 12.71 -11.03
N TRP A 406 -20.19 11.78 -10.34
CA TRP A 406 -21.64 11.59 -10.48
C TRP A 406 -22.40 12.72 -9.78
N LEU A 407 -21.94 13.15 -8.60
CA LEU A 407 -22.54 14.26 -7.85
C LEU A 407 -22.56 15.53 -8.69
N ILE A 408 -21.43 15.90 -9.31
CA ILE A 408 -21.34 17.09 -10.16
C ILE A 408 -22.35 17.03 -11.32
N ARG A 409 -22.50 15.86 -11.98
CA ARG A 409 -23.50 15.69 -13.05
C ARG A 409 -24.94 15.78 -12.53
N LYS A 410 -25.19 15.31 -11.31
CA LYS A 410 -26.53 15.35 -10.73
C LYS A 410 -26.92 16.74 -10.27
N LEU A 411 -26.00 17.49 -9.69
CA LEU A 411 -26.21 18.89 -9.35
C LEU A 411 -26.54 19.71 -10.61
N ASP A 412 -25.75 19.55 -11.67
CA ASP A 412 -25.99 20.20 -12.96
C ASP A 412 -27.36 19.85 -13.55
N TYR A 413 -27.75 18.57 -13.51
CA TYR A 413 -29.09 18.13 -13.92
C TYR A 413 -30.23 18.78 -13.11
N CYS A 414 -29.97 19.07 -11.83
CA CYS A 414 -30.91 19.76 -10.95
C CYS A 414 -30.85 21.30 -11.07
N GLY A 415 -30.00 21.84 -11.95
CA GLY A 415 -29.83 23.29 -12.14
C GLY A 415 -28.85 23.95 -11.16
N PHE A 416 -28.06 23.18 -10.42
CA PHE A 416 -27.04 23.70 -9.50
C PHE A 416 -25.65 23.62 -10.14
N HIS A 417 -24.94 24.75 -10.16
CA HIS A 417 -23.59 24.79 -10.69
C HIS A 417 -22.56 24.58 -9.58
N PHE A 418 -21.60 23.69 -9.80
CA PHE A 418 -20.54 23.39 -8.81
C PHE A 418 -19.67 24.61 -8.45
N ASN A 419 -19.64 25.65 -9.30
CA ASN A 419 -18.90 26.89 -9.08
C ASN A 419 -19.52 27.78 -7.98
N GLU A 420 -20.80 27.56 -7.68
CA GLU A 420 -21.55 28.28 -6.65
C GLU A 420 -21.25 27.73 -5.24
N ASP A 421 -20.69 26.51 -5.15
CA ASP A 421 -20.26 25.89 -3.91
C ASP A 421 -18.74 25.99 -3.76
N ASP A 422 -18.29 26.61 -2.66
CA ASP A 422 -16.86 26.84 -2.41
C ASP A 422 -16.08 25.53 -2.29
N PHE A 423 -16.66 24.49 -1.69
CA PHE A 423 -15.97 23.22 -1.51
C PHE A 423 -15.75 22.51 -2.85
N LEU A 424 -16.78 22.43 -3.70
CA LEU A 424 -16.70 21.78 -5.01
C LEU A 424 -15.79 22.57 -5.96
N ARG A 425 -15.90 23.90 -5.98
CA ARG A 425 -15.01 24.77 -6.76
C ARG A 425 -13.55 24.59 -6.34
N ASN A 426 -13.26 24.73 -5.06
CA ASN A 426 -11.89 24.59 -4.54
C ASN A 426 -11.33 23.18 -4.77
N THR A 427 -12.17 22.14 -4.66
CA THR A 427 -11.76 20.75 -4.95
C THR A 427 -11.33 20.60 -6.41
N LEU A 428 -12.07 21.18 -7.35
CA LEU A 428 -11.71 21.12 -8.77
C LEU A 428 -10.44 21.93 -9.06
N GLU A 429 -10.37 23.16 -8.56
CA GLU A 429 -9.20 24.01 -8.73
C GLU A 429 -7.93 23.35 -8.20
N MET A 430 -7.99 22.75 -7.01
CA MET A 430 -6.87 22.01 -6.44
C MET A 430 -6.49 20.80 -7.30
N ALA A 431 -7.46 20.04 -7.80
CA ALA A 431 -7.19 18.91 -8.68
C ALA A 431 -6.52 19.34 -10.01
N VAL A 432 -6.96 20.46 -10.60
CA VAL A 432 -6.34 21.05 -11.80
C VAL A 432 -4.93 21.55 -11.49
N LEU A 433 -4.73 22.24 -10.37
CA LEU A 433 -3.42 22.72 -9.93
C LEU A 433 -2.42 21.58 -9.73
N VAL A 434 -2.86 20.44 -9.19
CA VAL A 434 -2.00 19.25 -9.04
C VAL A 434 -1.52 18.75 -10.41
N GLU A 435 -2.39 18.62 -11.41
CA GLU A 435 -1.99 18.20 -12.76
C GLU A 435 -1.06 19.24 -13.44
N LEU A 436 -1.35 20.54 -13.30
CA LEU A 436 -0.46 21.61 -13.80
C LEU A 436 0.93 21.55 -13.14
N ARG A 437 1.01 21.23 -11.85
CA ARG A 437 2.29 21.02 -11.15
C ARG A 437 3.04 19.80 -11.68
N GLU A 438 2.36 18.70 -11.97
CA GLU A 438 2.99 17.52 -12.58
C GLU A 438 3.55 17.86 -13.98
N ILE A 439 2.84 18.66 -14.78
CA ILE A 439 3.35 19.14 -16.07
C ILE A 439 4.57 20.06 -15.86
N LYS A 440 4.47 21.07 -14.98
CA LYS A 440 5.55 22.05 -14.74
C LYS A 440 6.83 21.39 -14.18
N TYR A 441 6.69 20.55 -13.16
CA TYR A 441 7.82 20.03 -12.39
C TYR A 441 8.32 18.67 -12.85
N ARG A 442 7.53 17.91 -13.63
CA ARG A 442 7.93 16.58 -14.11
C ARG A 442 7.80 16.39 -15.61
N SER A 443 7.30 17.40 -16.33
CA SER A 443 6.99 17.31 -17.76
C SER A 443 6.09 16.12 -18.07
N ARG A 444 5.16 15.80 -17.15
CA ARG A 444 4.20 14.71 -17.27
C ARG A 444 3.09 15.12 -18.24
N ILE A 445 3.39 15.06 -19.53
CA ILE A 445 2.48 15.49 -20.61
C ILE A 445 1.76 14.27 -21.16
N ARG A 446 0.43 14.25 -21.09
CA ARG A 446 -0.36 13.15 -21.63
C ARG A 446 -0.30 13.15 -23.16
N VAL A 447 -0.18 11.96 -23.75
CA VAL A 447 -0.34 11.78 -25.21
C VAL A 447 -1.64 11.03 -25.43
N GLU A 448 -2.66 11.69 -25.98
CA GLU A 448 -4.03 11.14 -26.01
C GLU A 448 -4.14 9.79 -26.72
N GLN A 449 -3.46 9.65 -27.86
CA GLN A 449 -3.42 8.42 -28.65
C GLN A 449 -2.38 7.41 -28.15
N GLY A 450 -1.56 7.79 -27.17
CA GLY A 450 -0.49 6.96 -26.64
C GLY A 450 -0.99 6.03 -25.53
N ILE A 451 -0.58 4.76 -25.60
CA ILE A 451 -0.89 3.74 -24.59
C ILE A 451 0.42 3.15 -24.05
N THR A 452 0.52 3.03 -22.73
CA THR A 452 1.56 2.25 -22.07
C THR A 452 1.12 0.79 -21.98
N VAL A 453 1.92 -0.10 -22.57
CA VAL A 453 1.68 -1.55 -22.58
C VAL A 453 2.58 -2.26 -21.57
N TYR A 454 2.16 -3.45 -21.14
CA TYR A 454 3.03 -4.34 -20.39
C TYR A 454 4.06 -4.92 -21.35
N GLY A 455 5.30 -4.46 -21.24
CA GLY A 455 6.46 -5.12 -21.82
C GLY A 455 6.98 -6.20 -20.87
N GLY A 456 7.51 -7.26 -21.45
CA GLY A 456 8.38 -8.20 -20.75
C GLY A 456 9.81 -7.97 -21.17
#